data_AF-A0A0S8J1Z6-F1
#
_entry.id   AF-A0A0S8J1Z6-F1
#
_cell.length_a   1.000
_cell.length_b   1.000
_cell.length_c   1.000
_cell.angle_alpha   90.00
_cell.angle_beta   90.00
_cell.angle_gamma   90.00
#
_symmetry.space_group_name_H-M   'P 1'
#
loop_
_entity.id
_entity.type
_entity.pdbx_description
1 polymer ?
#
loop_
_entity_poly.entity_id
_entity_poly.type
_entity_poly.pdbx_seq_one_letter_code
_entity_poly.pdbx_strand_id
1 'polypeptide(L)' 'MPRKKRTFADKMKRDKKVETCPVCNTPVQYIFHVNSVKSDKGSWKFKQKHLPVCKCNHKEIYG' A
#
# COMPACT_ATOMS: atom_id res chain seq x y z
N MET A 1 15.91 -9.39 32.49
CA MET A 1 16.56 -9.52 31.17
C MET A 1 16.85 -8.13 30.60
N PRO A 2 18.10 -7.76 30.29
CA PRO A 2 18.42 -6.45 29.73
C PRO A 2 17.87 -6.30 28.30
N ARG A 3 17.17 -5.20 28.00
CA ARG A 3 16.65 -4.93 26.64
C ARG A 3 17.81 -4.71 25.68
N LYS A 4 17.79 -5.37 24.52
CA LYS A 4 18.77 -5.20 23.43
C LYS A 4 18.82 -3.72 23.02
N LYS A 5 19.94 -3.03 23.30
CA LYS A 5 20.17 -1.63 22.88
C LYS A 5 20.30 -1.62 21.34
N ARG A 6 19.30 -1.08 20.64
CA ARG A 6 19.35 -0.93 19.17
C ARG A 6 20.23 0.28 18.84
N THR A 7 21.35 0.07 18.17
CA THR A 7 22.23 1.17 17.74
C THR A 7 21.57 1.94 16.58
N PHE A 8 22.08 3.13 16.27
CA PHE A 8 21.59 3.92 15.12
C PHE A 8 21.74 3.15 13.80
N ALA A 9 22.85 2.42 13.64
CA ALA A 9 23.08 1.55 12.49
C ALA A 9 22.01 0.45 12.37
N ASP A 10 21.59 -0.17 13.48
CA ASP A 10 20.50 -1.17 13.48
C ASP A 10 19.13 -0.59 13.10
N LYS A 11 18.92 0.72 13.31
CA LYS A 11 17.68 1.39 12.92
C LYS A 11 17.63 1.74 11.44
N MET A 12 18.80 2.01 10.85
CA MET A 12 19.01 2.34 9.43
C MET A 12 18.88 1.11 8.53
N LYS A 13 19.32 -0.07 8.98
CA LYS A 13 19.22 -1.35 8.26
C LYS A 13 17.79 -1.93 8.20
N ARG A 14 16.75 -1.10 8.34
CA ARG A 14 15.38 -1.58 8.13
C ARG A 14 15.17 -1.75 6.63
N ASP A 15 15.45 -2.93 6.13
CA ASP A 15 15.12 -3.33 4.77
C ASP A 15 13.62 -3.12 4.54
N LYS A 16 13.30 -2.30 3.54
CA LYS A 16 11.93 -2.13 3.10
C LYS A 16 11.53 -3.45 2.46
N LYS A 17 10.56 -4.16 3.04
CA LYS A 17 10.00 -5.38 2.43
C LYS A 17 9.31 -4.98 1.13
N VAL A 18 10.01 -5.12 0.01
CA VAL A 18 9.45 -4.89 -1.32
C VAL A 18 8.72 -6.16 -1.73
N GLU A 19 7.40 -6.10 -1.74
CA GLU A 19 6.59 -7.21 -2.23
C GLU A 19 6.57 -7.16 -3.75
N THR A 20 6.86 -8.29 -4.39
CA THR A 20 6.96 -8.38 -5.85
C THR A 20 5.71 -9.05 -6.37
N CYS A 21 5.12 -8.50 -7.44
CA CYS A 21 3.93 -9.08 -8.04
C CYS A 21 4.28 -10.39 -8.77
N PRO A 22 3.56 -11.51 -8.54
CA PRO A 22 3.86 -12.80 -9.16
C PRO A 22 3.61 -12.85 -10.68
N VAL A 23 2.89 -11.86 -11.23
CA VAL A 23 2.49 -11.83 -12.64
C VAL A 23 3.45 -11.01 -13.51
N CYS A 24 3.82 -9.81 -13.05
CA CYS A 24 4.67 -8.90 -13.81
C CYS A 24 6.08 -8.72 -13.23
N ASN A 25 6.41 -9.42 -12.14
CA ASN A 25 7.69 -9.33 -11.43
C ASN A 25 8.14 -7.90 -11.07
N THR A 26 7.19 -6.95 -11.03
CA THR A 26 7.48 -5.56 -10.63
C THR A 26 7.18 -5.35 -9.15
N PRO A 27 7.86 -4.37 -8.51
CA PRO A 27 7.57 -3.99 -7.13
C PRO A 27 6.13 -3.50 -7.01
N VAL A 28 5.40 -4.04 -6.04
CA VAL A 28 4.05 -3.63 -5.67
C VAL A 28 4.15 -2.36 -4.83
N GLN A 29 3.44 -1.32 -5.24
CA GLN A 29 3.29 -0.10 -4.48
C GLN A 29 1.90 -0.07 -3.85
N TYR A 30 1.84 0.11 -2.54
CA TYR A 30 0.57 0.26 -1.84
C TYR A 30 0.12 1.72 -1.93
N ILE A 31 -1.02 1.94 -2.59
CA ILE A 31 -1.55 3.28 -2.83
C ILE A 31 -2.85 3.45 -2.07
N PHE A 32 -3.03 4.63 -1.49
CA PHE A 32 -4.27 5.00 -0.82
C PHE A 32 -5.29 5.47 -1.85
N HIS A 33 -6.29 4.63 -2.11
CA HIS A 33 -7.33 4.90 -3.09
C HIS A 33 -8.63 5.33 -2.40
N VAL A 34 -9.21 6.44 -2.86
CA VAL A 34 -10.44 7.00 -2.29
C VAL A 34 -11.52 7.03 -3.36
N ASN A 35 -12.56 6.21 -3.19
CA ASN A 35 -13.72 6.18 -4.08
C ASN A 35 -14.93 6.84 -3.43
N SER A 36 -15.54 7.79 -4.13
CA SER A 36 -16.83 8.39 -3.76
C SER A 36 -17.98 7.48 -4.21
N VAL A 37 -18.64 6.84 -3.27
CA VAL A 37 -19.80 5.99 -3.52
C VAL A 37 -21.05 6.68 -2.98
N LYS A 38 -22.07 6.83 -3.81
CA LYS A 38 -23.40 7.28 -3.35
C LYS A 38 -24.04 6.16 -2.53
N SER A 39 -24.45 6.47 -1.31
CA SER A 39 -25.27 5.57 -0.50
C SER A 39 -26.72 5.64 -1.00
N ASP A 40 -27.47 4.55 -0.81
CA ASP A 40 -28.90 4.46 -1.18
C ASP A 40 -29.78 5.55 -0.56
N LYS A 41 -29.32 6.17 0.54
CA LYS A 41 -29.97 7.29 1.23
C LYS A 41 -29.56 8.68 0.69
N GLY A 42 -28.94 8.76 -0.48
CA GLY A 42 -28.54 10.01 -1.14
C GLY A 42 -27.29 10.69 -0.57
N SER A 43 -26.65 10.13 0.45
CA SER A 43 -25.40 10.67 1.01
C SER A 43 -24.16 10.15 0.27
N TRP A 44 -23.16 11.02 0.11
CA TRP A 44 -21.85 10.63 -0.43
C TRP A 44 -20.99 10.01 0.65
N LYS A 45 -20.47 8.81 0.38
CA LYS A 45 -19.53 8.11 1.27
C LYS A 45 -18.19 7.91 0.55
N PHE A 46 -17.10 8.26 1.23
CA PHE A 46 -15.76 8.03 0.72
C PHE A 46 -15.25 6.68 1.24
N LYS A 47 -15.11 5.70 0.35
CA LYS A 47 -14.48 4.41 0.66
C LYS A 47 -12.98 4.55 0.44
N GLN A 48 -12.24 4.50 1.54
CA GLN A 48 -10.78 4.52 1.56
C GLN A 48 -10.27 3.07 1.57
N LYS A 49 -9.39 2.72 0.64
CA LYS A 49 -8.75 1.40 0.57
C LYS A 49 -7.27 1.53 0.22
N HIS A 50 -6.42 0.79 0.92
CA HIS A 50 -5.05 0.58 0.47
C HIS A 50 -5.06 -0.53 -0.57
N LEU A 51 -4.72 -0.19 -1.81
CA LEU A 51 -4.68 -1.15 -2.90
C LEU A 51 -3.22 -1.42 -3.32
N PRO A 52 -2.82 -2.69 -3.47
CA PRO A 52 -1.55 -3.04 -4.07
C PRO A 52 -1.61 -2.76 -5.58
N VAL A 53 -0.75 -1.86 -6.05
CA VAL A 53 -0.66 -1.46 -7.46
C VAL A 53 0.63 -2.00 -8.05
N CYS A 54 0.49 -2.64 -9.20
CA CYS A 54 1.59 -3.10 -10.05
C CYS A 54 1.31 -2.69 -11.50
N LYS A 55 2.23 -2.98 -12.43
CA LYS A 55 2.03 -2.64 -13.85
C LYS A 55 0.74 -3.22 -14.44
N CYS A 56 0.29 -4.39 -13.98
CA CYS A 56 -0.95 -5.00 -14.46
C CYS A 56 -2.19 -4.19 -14.09
N ASN A 57 -2.25 -3.70 -12.84
CA ASN A 57 -3.44 -3.03 -12.29
C ASN A 57 -3.41 -1.50 -12.44
N HIS A 58 -2.34 -0.96 -13.03
CA HIS A 58 -2.15 0.47 -13.16
C HIS A 58 -3.24 1.13 -14.01
N LYS A 59 -3.67 0.48 -15.10
CA LYS A 59 -4.71 1.03 -15.98
C LYS A 59 -6.08 1.09 -15.30
N GLU A 60 -6.43 0.06 -14.53
CA GLU A 60 -7.74 -0.01 -13.86
C GLU A 60 -7.87 0.98 -12.70
N ILE A 61 -6.77 1.30 -12.01
CA ILE A 61 -6.78 2.17 -10.83
C ILE A 61 -6.64 3.65 -11.22
N TYR A 62 -5.84 3.98 -12.23
CA TYR A 62 -5.61 5.36 -12.62
C TYR A 62 -6.56 5.90 -13.70
N GLY A 63 -7.20 5.02 -14.47
CA GLY A 63 -8.01 5.40 -15.63
C GLY A 63 -7.17 5.58 -16.88
#